data_AF-A0A5C6UAC7-F1
#
_entry.id   AF-A0A5C6UAC7-F1
#
_cell.length_a   1.000
_cell.length_b   1.000
_cell.length_c   1.000
_cell.angle_alpha   90.00
_cell.angle_beta   90.00
_cell.angle_gamma   90.00
#
_symmetry.space_group_name_H-M   'P 1'
#
loop_
_entity.id
_entity.type
_entity.pdbx_description
1 polymer ?
#
loop_
_entity_poly.entity_id
_entity_poly.type
_entity_poly.pdbx_seq_one_letter_code
_entity_poly.pdbx_strand_id
1 'polypeptide(L)'
;MFDWLRLLLLAATLFAGAMTGWAQTKTCIPEISRFTDDVYDPALGNVDTLDKAEFYIRGQLPKNSTKADAAEAIGRFLRQRFYHGFSEYRICENWISHYVGLINHQWISPISPDEIIRYRSAGCSQNTLVYQSLLSRFGIDYATVSFWHPEHRATAAKIDGTWYYFDADIEPHRDRLVRFDEVMRGHVLREMYRGKAGAPGFGHGDDLGLQFEEAAQLGKITFTDIDRYPAERGAFIHRLTGWLSVYGWLVGLAISLFAVVVGPPSRFAVLRRVQAAFRFTRPGNNRSAAKSFAA
;
A
#
# COMPACT_ATOMS: atom_id res chain seq x y z
N MET A 1 6.45 24.56 29.99
CA MET A 1 6.81 23.64 28.89
C MET A 1 5.66 22.68 28.55
N PHE A 2 4.99 22.07 29.53
CA PHE A 2 3.92 21.07 29.31
C PHE A 2 2.66 21.55 28.55
N ASP A 3 2.32 22.84 28.60
CA ASP A 3 1.06 23.31 28.00
C ASP A 3 1.11 23.47 26.49
N TRP A 4 2.28 23.79 25.93
CA TRP A 4 2.47 23.85 24.48
C TRP A 4 2.35 22.46 23.85
N LEU A 5 2.85 21.42 24.52
CA LEU A 5 2.73 20.04 24.04
C LEU A 5 1.26 19.59 23.98
N ARG A 6 0.44 19.97 24.97
CA ARG A 6 -1.01 19.67 24.98
C ARG A 6 -1.75 20.38 23.86
N LEU A 7 -1.43 21.66 23.63
CA LEU A 7 -2.03 22.44 22.55
C LEU A 7 -1.62 21.89 21.18
N LEU A 8 -0.36 21.50 21.02
CA LEU A 8 0.13 20.85 19.80
C LEU A 8 -0.58 19.51 19.56
N LEU A 9 -0.74 18.69 20.59
CA LEU A 9 -1.46 17.40 20.47
C LEU A 9 -2.92 17.60 20.06
N LEU A 10 -3.62 18.55 20.69
CA LEU A 10 -5.01 18.87 20.33
C LEU A 10 -5.10 19.40 18.89
N ALA A 11 -4.21 20.32 18.51
CA ALA A 11 -4.17 20.86 17.15
C ALA A 11 -3.89 19.76 16.10
N ALA A 12 -2.92 18.88 16.36
CA ALA A 12 -2.61 17.74 15.49
C ALA A 12 -3.80 16.77 15.37
N THR A 13 -4.51 16.54 16.48
CA THR A 13 -5.72 15.72 16.50
C THR A 13 -6.83 16.32 15.64
N LEU A 14 -7.13 17.61 15.83
CA LEU A 14 -8.16 18.31 15.06
C LEU A 14 -7.81 18.34 13.58
N PHE A 15 -6.54 18.55 13.25
CA PHE A 15 -6.04 18.47 11.88
C PHE A 15 -6.25 17.07 11.29
N ALA A 16 -5.89 16.00 12.00
CA ALA A 16 -6.11 14.63 11.54
C ALA A 16 -7.60 14.33 11.32
N GLY A 17 -8.48 14.83 12.20
CA GLY A 17 -9.93 14.72 12.04
C GLY A 17 -10.44 15.46 10.80
N ALA A 18 -9.95 16.68 10.58
CA ALA A 18 -10.29 17.47 9.40
C ALA A 18 -9.80 16.80 8.10
N MET A 19 -8.57 16.27 8.08
CA MET A 19 -8.02 15.53 6.94
C MET A 19 -8.83 14.27 6.65
N THR A 20 -9.23 13.53 7.68
CA THR A 20 -10.09 12.34 7.53
C THR A 20 -11.44 12.70 6.92
N GLY A 21 -12.11 13.72 7.47
CA GLY A 21 -13.39 14.19 6.94
C GLY A 21 -13.27 14.68 5.50
N TRP A 22 -12.24 15.47 5.19
CA TRP A 22 -11.97 15.93 3.83
C TRP A 22 -11.69 14.77 2.88
N ALA A 23 -10.86 13.79 3.26
CA ALA A 23 -10.55 12.62 2.46
C ALA A 23 -11.81 11.81 2.13
N GLN A 24 -12.71 11.63 3.11
CA GLN A 24 -13.97 10.91 2.91
C GLN A 24 -14.96 11.62 1.98
N THR A 25 -14.87 12.95 1.82
CA THR A 25 -15.68 13.67 0.81
C THR A 25 -15.20 13.44 -0.63
N LYS A 26 -14.01 12.87 -0.83
CA LYS A 26 -13.49 12.59 -2.17
C LYS A 26 -14.05 11.26 -2.67
N THR A 27 -14.69 11.29 -3.83
CA THR A 27 -15.11 10.07 -4.53
C THR A 27 -13.88 9.30 -4.99
N CYS A 28 -13.72 8.07 -4.49
CA CYS A 28 -12.72 7.14 -4.97
C CYS A 28 -13.16 6.56 -6.31
N ILE A 29 -13.04 7.34 -7.40
CA ILE A 29 -13.31 6.82 -8.74
C ILE A 29 -12.23 5.78 -9.06
N PRO A 30 -12.59 4.54 -9.47
CA PRO A 30 -11.61 3.54 -9.83
C PRO A 30 -10.76 4.06 -11.00
N GLU A 31 -9.46 3.84 -10.90
CA GLU A 31 -8.53 4.22 -11.95
C GLU A 31 -8.87 3.47 -13.24
N ILE A 32 -8.95 4.21 -14.34
CA ILE A 32 -9.17 3.64 -15.68
C ILE A 32 -7.79 3.60 -16.33
N SER A 33 -7.36 2.42 -16.78
CA SER A 33 -6.07 2.24 -17.42
C SER A 33 -5.93 3.08 -18.70
N ARG A 34 -4.67 3.42 -19.00
CA ARG A 34 -4.25 4.13 -20.20
C ARG A 34 -3.65 3.19 -21.26
N PHE A 35 -3.54 1.90 -20.98
CA PHE A 35 -2.98 0.92 -21.91
C PHE A 35 -4.08 0.33 -22.79
N THR A 36 -3.95 0.50 -24.11
CA THR A 36 -4.94 0.08 -25.11
C THR A 36 -4.85 -1.39 -25.48
N ASP A 37 -3.76 -2.06 -25.09
CA ASP A 37 -3.41 -3.40 -25.57
C ASP A 37 -3.63 -4.49 -24.51
N ASP A 38 -4.17 -4.11 -23.34
CA ASP A 38 -4.48 -5.04 -22.24
C ASP A 38 -5.68 -5.92 -22.57
N VAL A 39 -5.61 -7.21 -22.22
CA VAL A 39 -6.70 -8.19 -22.39
C VAL A 39 -7.74 -8.09 -21.25
N TYR A 40 -7.87 -6.90 -20.66
CA TYR A 40 -8.75 -6.67 -19.52
C TYR A 40 -10.21 -6.96 -19.86
N ASP A 41 -10.88 -7.74 -19.02
CA ASP A 41 -12.31 -8.03 -19.11
C ASP A 41 -13.09 -7.20 -18.08
N PRO A 42 -13.91 -6.22 -18.53
CA PRO A 42 -14.74 -5.42 -17.64
C PRO A 42 -15.68 -6.22 -16.73
N ALA A 43 -16.11 -7.42 -17.14
CA ALA A 43 -16.97 -8.27 -16.32
C ALA A 43 -16.25 -8.74 -15.04
N LEU A 44 -14.92 -8.87 -15.07
CA LEU A 44 -14.11 -9.26 -13.92
C LEU A 44 -13.87 -8.11 -12.94
N GLY A 45 -14.21 -6.87 -13.29
CA GLY A 45 -14.04 -5.71 -12.42
C GLY A 45 -14.81 -5.79 -11.09
N ASN A 46 -15.86 -6.62 -11.01
CA ASN A 46 -16.64 -6.87 -9.79
C ASN A 46 -16.10 -8.04 -8.94
N VAL A 47 -15.07 -8.73 -9.43
CA VAL A 47 -14.32 -9.75 -8.69
C VAL A 47 -13.24 -9.04 -7.87
N ASP A 48 -13.68 -8.48 -6.74
CA ASP A 48 -12.95 -7.52 -5.90
C ASP A 48 -12.47 -8.12 -4.56
N THR A 49 -12.51 -9.44 -4.42
CA THR A 49 -12.01 -10.19 -3.25
C THR A 49 -11.37 -11.49 -3.72
N LEU A 50 -10.42 -12.02 -2.93
CA LEU A 50 -9.80 -13.30 -3.22
C LEU A 50 -10.82 -14.45 -3.22
N ASP A 51 -11.84 -14.40 -2.37
CA ASP A 51 -12.90 -15.42 -2.33
C ASP A 51 -13.74 -15.42 -3.61
N LYS A 52 -14.12 -14.23 -4.12
CA LYS A 52 -14.82 -14.14 -5.42
C LYS A 52 -13.94 -14.61 -6.56
N ALA A 53 -12.64 -14.30 -6.53
CA ALA A 53 -11.71 -14.76 -7.55
C ALA A 53 -11.54 -16.27 -7.53
N GLU A 54 -11.34 -16.85 -6.35
CA GLU A 54 -11.27 -18.29 -6.17
C GLU A 54 -12.55 -18.97 -6.68
N PHE A 55 -13.73 -18.45 -6.30
CA PHE A 55 -15.01 -18.98 -6.77
C PHE A 55 -15.12 -18.91 -8.30
N TYR A 56 -14.78 -17.76 -8.89
CA TYR A 56 -14.80 -17.56 -10.34
C TYR A 56 -13.88 -18.55 -11.06
N ILE A 57 -12.62 -18.66 -10.62
CA ILE A 57 -11.62 -19.55 -11.24
C ILE A 57 -12.06 -21.01 -11.11
N ARG A 58 -12.51 -21.45 -9.93
CA ARG A 58 -13.01 -22.81 -9.72
C ARG A 58 -14.21 -23.12 -10.61
N GLY A 59 -15.08 -22.14 -10.86
CA GLY A 59 -16.22 -22.29 -11.77
C GLY A 59 -15.84 -22.54 -13.23
N GLN A 60 -14.62 -22.17 -13.64
CA GLN A 60 -14.11 -22.39 -15.00
C GLN A 60 -13.33 -23.70 -15.16
N LEU A 61 -13.01 -24.39 -14.06
CA LEU A 61 -12.21 -25.60 -14.07
C LEU A 61 -13.09 -26.85 -14.15
N PRO A 62 -12.80 -27.79 -15.07
CA PRO A 62 -13.38 -29.13 -15.04
C PRO A 62 -13.18 -29.85 -13.69
N LYS A 63 -14.06 -30.80 -13.37
CA LYS A 63 -13.99 -31.55 -12.09
C LYS A 63 -12.69 -32.34 -11.90
N ASN A 64 -12.01 -32.71 -12.99
CA ASN A 64 -10.77 -33.47 -13.00
C ASN A 64 -9.53 -32.60 -13.31
N SER A 65 -9.63 -31.28 -13.12
CA SER A 65 -8.50 -30.37 -13.30
C SER A 65 -7.33 -30.70 -12.38
N THR A 66 -6.14 -30.65 -12.98
CA THR A 66 -4.85 -30.81 -12.30
C THR A 66 -4.43 -29.51 -11.60
N LYS A 67 -3.36 -29.59 -10.78
CA LYS A 67 -2.71 -28.38 -10.23
C LYS A 67 -2.17 -27.47 -11.34
N ALA A 68 -1.70 -28.04 -12.44
CA ALA A 68 -1.27 -27.28 -13.61
C ALA A 68 -2.43 -26.48 -14.22
N ASP A 69 -3.59 -27.12 -14.42
CA ASP A 69 -4.78 -26.44 -14.96
C ASP A 69 -5.23 -25.29 -14.06
N ALA A 70 -5.19 -25.50 -12.74
CA ALA A 70 -5.52 -24.47 -11.77
C ALA A 70 -4.53 -23.29 -11.82
N ALA A 71 -3.22 -23.56 -11.86
CA ALA A 71 -2.21 -22.51 -11.99
C ALA A 71 -2.40 -21.70 -13.29
N GLU A 72 -2.55 -22.37 -14.43
CA GLU A 72 -2.85 -21.71 -15.71
C GLU A 72 -4.13 -20.85 -15.67
N ALA A 73 -5.18 -21.35 -15.02
CA ALA A 73 -6.43 -20.62 -14.88
C ALA A 73 -6.30 -19.39 -14.00
N ILE A 74 -5.51 -19.45 -12.91
CA ILE A 74 -5.18 -18.29 -12.09
C ILE A 74 -4.42 -17.26 -12.92
N GLY A 75 -3.36 -17.69 -13.64
CA GLY A 75 -2.59 -16.79 -14.51
C GLY A 75 -3.46 -16.10 -15.56
N ARG A 76 -4.36 -16.84 -16.21
CA ARG A 76 -5.32 -16.29 -17.17
C ARG A 76 -6.29 -15.30 -16.54
N PHE A 77 -6.82 -15.63 -15.36
CA PHE A 77 -7.70 -14.73 -14.62
C PHE A 77 -7.00 -13.40 -14.33
N LEU A 78 -5.76 -13.42 -13.85
CA LEU A 78 -5.03 -12.18 -13.50
C LEU A 78 -4.77 -11.28 -14.71
N ARG A 79 -4.33 -11.87 -15.84
CA ARG A 79 -4.16 -11.15 -17.12
C ARG A 79 -5.43 -10.44 -17.59
N GLN A 80 -6.59 -11.07 -17.38
CA GLN A 80 -7.88 -10.50 -17.74
C GLN A 80 -8.43 -9.56 -16.65
N ARG A 81 -7.97 -9.70 -15.41
CA ARG A 81 -8.49 -8.97 -14.25
C ARG A 81 -7.80 -7.63 -14.07
N PHE A 82 -6.52 -7.54 -14.41
CA PHE A 82 -5.73 -6.34 -14.17
C PHE A 82 -5.28 -5.72 -15.48
N TYR A 83 -5.45 -4.41 -15.56
CA TYR A 83 -4.64 -3.60 -16.44
C TYR A 83 -3.18 -3.57 -15.96
N HIS A 84 -2.23 -3.40 -16.88
CA HIS A 84 -0.84 -3.23 -16.51
C HIS A 84 -0.63 -1.90 -15.78
N GLY A 85 0.26 -1.93 -14.78
CA GLY A 85 0.66 -0.75 -14.02
C GLY A 85 0.31 -0.85 -12.54
N PHE A 86 1.08 -0.16 -11.71
CA PHE A 86 0.89 -0.23 -10.27
C PHE A 86 -0.46 0.36 -9.85
N SER A 87 -1.14 -0.35 -8.95
CA SER A 87 -2.17 0.27 -8.13
C SER A 87 -1.55 1.23 -7.13
N GLU A 88 -2.29 2.27 -6.80
CA GLU A 88 -1.90 3.31 -5.86
C GLU A 88 -3.06 3.67 -4.92
N TYR A 89 -2.73 3.89 -3.64
CA TYR A 89 -3.68 4.38 -2.65
C TYR A 89 -4.18 5.76 -3.03
N ARG A 90 -5.50 5.88 -3.10
CA ARG A 90 -6.15 7.16 -3.24
C ARG A 90 -6.24 7.84 -1.87
N ILE A 91 -6.31 9.17 -1.86
CA ILE A 91 -6.43 9.97 -0.64
C ILE A 91 -7.61 9.49 0.23
N CYS A 92 -8.73 9.17 -0.39
CA CYS A 92 -9.94 8.72 0.30
C CYS A 92 -9.84 7.32 0.94
N GLU A 93 -8.83 6.53 0.58
CA GLU A 93 -8.62 5.18 1.10
C GLU A 93 -7.60 5.18 2.24
N ASN A 94 -6.45 5.81 2.00
CA ASN A 94 -5.34 5.88 2.95
C ASN A 94 -4.53 7.15 2.70
N TRP A 95 -5.04 8.29 3.17
CA TRP A 95 -4.37 9.58 2.95
C TRP A 95 -2.96 9.61 3.54
N ILE A 96 -2.69 8.88 4.63
CA ILE A 96 -1.34 8.82 5.22
C ILE A 96 -0.37 8.17 4.23
N SER A 97 -0.69 6.95 3.76
CA SER A 97 0.15 6.27 2.76
C SER A 97 0.25 7.05 1.46
N HIS A 98 -0.83 7.72 1.02
CA HIS A 98 -0.81 8.57 -0.18
C HIS A 98 0.22 9.70 -0.07
N TYR A 99 0.24 10.46 1.03
CA TYR A 99 1.20 11.55 1.20
C TYR A 99 2.62 11.06 1.48
N VAL A 100 2.80 9.98 2.24
CA VAL A 100 4.13 9.35 2.42
C VAL A 100 4.66 8.86 1.07
N GLY A 101 3.76 8.38 0.22
CA GLY A 101 3.98 8.00 -1.17
C GLY A 101 4.62 9.08 -2.04
N LEU A 102 4.29 10.35 -1.81
CA LEU A 102 4.87 11.48 -2.54
C LEU A 102 6.37 11.66 -2.26
N ILE A 103 6.85 11.15 -1.11
CA ILE A 103 8.27 11.19 -0.72
C ILE A 103 8.97 9.90 -1.15
N ASN A 104 8.29 8.76 -0.96
CA ASN A 104 8.77 7.47 -1.41
C ASN A 104 7.61 6.67 -1.99
N HIS A 105 7.64 6.55 -3.32
CA HIS A 105 6.59 5.94 -4.13
C HIS A 105 6.23 4.51 -3.71
N GLN A 106 7.15 3.77 -3.09
CA GLN A 106 6.88 2.40 -2.64
C GLN A 106 5.78 2.30 -1.58
N TRP A 107 5.52 3.40 -0.84
CA TRP A 107 4.50 3.45 0.20
C TRP A 107 3.10 3.80 -0.32
N ILE A 108 2.99 4.23 -1.58
CA ILE A 108 1.69 4.53 -2.18
C ILE A 108 0.99 3.27 -2.69
N SER A 109 1.73 2.23 -3.07
CA SER A 109 1.14 1.05 -3.70
C SER A 109 0.63 0.04 -2.68
N PRO A 110 -0.62 -0.46 -2.79
CA PRO A 110 -1.09 -1.55 -1.94
C PRO A 110 -0.25 -2.80 -2.21
N ILE A 111 0.03 -3.54 -1.14
CA ILE A 111 0.81 -4.78 -1.19
C ILE A 111 0.08 -5.96 -0.57
N SER A 112 -1.05 -5.72 0.13
CA SER A 112 -1.91 -6.82 0.56
C SER A 112 -2.70 -7.37 -0.64
N PRO A 113 -2.70 -8.70 -0.89
CA PRO A 113 -3.51 -9.32 -1.93
C PRO A 113 -5.00 -8.95 -1.86
N ASP A 114 -5.56 -8.88 -0.64
CA ASP A 114 -6.95 -8.47 -0.39
C ASP A 114 -7.25 -7.00 -0.71
N GLU A 115 -6.22 -6.16 -0.74
CA GLU A 115 -6.32 -4.75 -1.13
C GLU A 115 -6.11 -4.61 -2.63
N ILE A 116 -5.04 -5.21 -3.18
CA ILE A 116 -4.70 -5.18 -4.61
C ILE A 116 -5.90 -5.62 -5.46
N ILE A 117 -6.57 -6.71 -5.08
CA ILE A 117 -7.70 -7.23 -5.87
C ILE A 117 -8.91 -6.31 -5.95
N ARG A 118 -8.97 -5.22 -5.17
CA ARG A 118 -10.03 -4.21 -5.27
C ARG A 118 -9.79 -3.20 -6.38
N TYR A 119 -8.55 -3.10 -6.85
CA TYR A 119 -8.16 -2.20 -7.93
C TYR A 119 -8.35 -2.85 -9.29
N ARG A 120 -8.24 -2.05 -10.35
CA ARG A 120 -8.32 -2.51 -11.75
C ARG A 120 -6.95 -2.68 -12.40
N SER A 121 -5.88 -2.19 -11.79
CA SER A 121 -4.52 -2.34 -12.28
C SER A 121 -3.67 -3.12 -11.28
N ALA A 122 -2.62 -3.78 -11.74
CA ALA A 122 -1.60 -4.34 -10.86
C ALA A 122 -0.26 -4.36 -11.60
N GLY A 123 0.81 -3.95 -10.92
CA GLY A 123 2.18 -4.12 -11.44
C GLY A 123 2.71 -5.51 -11.13
N CYS A 124 3.89 -5.85 -11.68
CA CYS A 124 4.50 -7.18 -11.57
C CYS A 124 4.51 -7.78 -10.15
N SER A 125 4.93 -7.00 -9.16
CA SER A 125 4.97 -7.44 -7.77
C SER A 125 3.59 -7.61 -7.16
N GLN A 126 2.63 -6.75 -7.52
CA GLN A 126 1.24 -6.86 -7.06
C GLN A 126 0.53 -8.07 -7.69
N ASN A 127 0.72 -8.29 -8.99
CA ASN A 127 0.24 -9.47 -9.71
C ASN A 127 0.78 -10.75 -9.06
N THR A 128 2.09 -10.80 -8.80
CA THR A 128 2.74 -11.93 -8.11
C THR A 128 2.12 -12.21 -6.75
N LEU A 129 1.85 -11.18 -5.94
CA LEU A 129 1.26 -11.32 -4.61
C LEU A 129 -0.17 -11.91 -4.65
N VAL A 130 -1.00 -11.46 -5.60
CA VAL A 130 -2.35 -12.01 -5.79
C VAL A 130 -2.28 -13.44 -6.32
N TYR A 131 -1.39 -13.72 -7.28
CA TYR A 131 -1.18 -15.06 -7.83
C TYR A 131 -0.81 -16.06 -6.73
N GLN A 132 0.23 -15.78 -5.96
CA GLN A 132 0.68 -16.63 -4.87
C GLN A 132 -0.41 -16.89 -3.83
N SER A 133 -1.21 -15.87 -3.50
CA SER A 133 -2.33 -16.01 -2.58
C SER A 133 -3.43 -16.93 -3.11
N LEU A 134 -3.71 -16.87 -4.42
CA LEU A 134 -4.63 -17.80 -5.07
C LEU A 134 -4.03 -19.21 -5.15
N LEU A 135 -2.75 -19.39 -5.48
CA LEU A 135 -2.11 -20.71 -5.47
C LEU A 135 -2.22 -21.39 -4.10
N SER A 136 -1.96 -20.63 -3.03
CA SER A 136 -2.12 -21.11 -1.65
C SER A 136 -3.54 -21.63 -1.37
N ARG A 137 -4.57 -20.89 -1.81
CA ARG A 137 -6.00 -21.29 -1.68
C ARG A 137 -6.33 -22.54 -2.50
N PHE A 138 -5.60 -22.80 -3.58
CA PHE A 138 -5.69 -24.02 -4.36
C PHE A 138 -4.83 -25.18 -3.82
N GLY A 139 -4.11 -24.99 -2.71
CA GLY A 139 -3.22 -26.01 -2.14
C GLY A 139 -2.01 -26.30 -3.03
N ILE A 140 -1.51 -25.26 -3.69
CA ILE A 140 -0.32 -25.31 -4.56
C ILE A 140 0.79 -24.52 -3.90
N ASP A 141 1.90 -25.20 -3.60
CA ASP A 141 3.09 -24.54 -3.07
C ASP A 141 3.60 -23.52 -4.09
N TYR A 142 4.09 -22.38 -3.60
CA TYR A 142 4.52 -21.27 -4.44
C TYR A 142 5.84 -20.68 -3.97
N ALA A 143 6.47 -19.89 -4.84
CA ALA A 143 7.63 -19.08 -4.50
C ALA A 143 7.65 -17.80 -5.35
N THR A 144 8.45 -16.82 -4.92
CA THR A 144 8.73 -15.60 -5.67
C THR A 144 9.96 -15.81 -6.54
N VAL A 145 9.84 -15.47 -7.83
CA VAL A 145 10.97 -15.37 -8.74
C VAL A 145 11.27 -13.90 -8.94
N SER A 146 12.43 -13.45 -8.47
CA SER A 146 12.84 -12.04 -8.58
C SER A 146 14.01 -11.88 -9.53
N PHE A 147 13.83 -11.02 -10.53
CA PHE A 147 14.86 -10.51 -11.42
C PHE A 147 15.35 -9.20 -10.85
N TRP A 148 16.65 -9.07 -10.64
CA TRP A 148 17.20 -7.82 -10.10
C TRP A 148 17.42 -6.76 -11.19
N HIS A 149 17.66 -7.17 -12.45
CA HIS A 149 18.03 -6.28 -13.55
C HIS A 149 17.52 -6.82 -14.91
N PRO A 150 16.49 -6.21 -15.53
CA PRO A 150 15.61 -5.19 -14.94
C PRO A 150 14.81 -5.77 -13.76
N GLU A 151 14.35 -4.88 -12.88
CA GLU A 151 13.56 -5.30 -11.73
C GLU A 151 12.22 -5.87 -12.19
N HIS A 152 12.00 -7.15 -11.93
CA HIS A 152 10.76 -7.85 -12.23
C HIS A 152 10.47 -8.92 -11.20
N ARG A 153 9.19 -9.15 -10.92
CA ARG A 153 8.76 -10.23 -10.02
C ARG A 153 7.71 -11.07 -10.70
N ALA A 154 7.89 -12.37 -10.56
CA ALA A 154 7.01 -13.39 -11.09
C ALA A 154 6.81 -14.50 -10.04
N THR A 155 6.00 -15.48 -10.39
CA THR A 155 5.59 -16.58 -9.49
C THR A 155 6.18 -17.89 -10.00
N ALA A 156 6.64 -18.73 -9.07
CA ALA A 156 6.81 -20.15 -9.35
C ALA A 156 5.77 -20.97 -8.58
N ALA A 157 5.25 -22.02 -9.18
CA ALA A 157 4.30 -22.95 -8.56
C ALA A 157 4.84 -24.37 -8.61
N LYS A 158 4.65 -25.14 -7.54
CA LYS A 158 5.09 -26.53 -7.44
C LYS A 158 3.98 -27.47 -7.89
N ILE A 159 4.20 -28.12 -9.03
CA ILE A 159 3.27 -29.07 -9.63
C ILE A 159 3.98 -30.43 -9.68
N ASP A 160 3.38 -31.43 -9.03
CA ASP A 160 3.90 -32.80 -8.98
C ASP A 160 5.39 -32.89 -8.61
N GLY A 161 5.80 -32.08 -7.62
CA GLY A 161 7.17 -32.02 -7.11
C GLY A 161 8.13 -31.15 -7.93
N THR A 162 7.71 -30.60 -9.07
CA THR A 162 8.53 -29.76 -9.94
C THR A 162 8.08 -28.30 -9.88
N TRP A 163 9.04 -27.37 -9.82
CA TRP A 163 8.77 -25.93 -9.85
C TRP A 163 8.64 -25.43 -11.28
N TYR A 164 7.53 -24.76 -11.58
CA TYR A 164 7.25 -24.16 -12.88
C TYR A 164 7.09 -22.65 -12.76
N TYR A 165 7.56 -21.93 -13.77
CA TYR A 165 7.55 -20.48 -13.84
C TYR A 165 6.26 -19.94 -14.46
N PHE A 166 5.72 -18.89 -13.84
CA PHE A 166 4.53 -18.18 -14.27
C PHE A 166 4.71 -16.68 -14.13
N ASP A 167 4.39 -15.96 -15.20
CA ASP A 167 4.37 -14.50 -15.22
C ASP A 167 3.03 -14.05 -15.79
N ALA A 168 2.17 -13.56 -14.91
CA ALA A 168 0.85 -13.04 -15.27
C ALA A 168 0.86 -11.53 -15.50
N ASP A 169 2.02 -10.88 -15.35
CA ASP A 169 2.18 -9.46 -15.59
C ASP A 169 2.67 -9.25 -17.02
N ILE A 170 3.91 -9.60 -17.38
CA ILE A 170 4.42 -9.26 -18.73
C ILE A 170 3.87 -10.19 -19.83
N GLU A 171 3.27 -11.31 -19.44
CA GLU A 171 2.64 -12.29 -20.32
C GLU A 171 3.59 -12.84 -21.41
N PRO A 172 4.60 -13.64 -21.04
CA PRO A 172 5.54 -14.21 -22.00
C PRO A 172 4.86 -15.18 -22.97
N HIS A 173 5.40 -15.27 -24.17
CA HIS A 173 5.05 -16.30 -25.14
C HIS A 173 5.53 -17.66 -24.62
N ARG A 174 4.60 -18.61 -24.47
CA ARG A 174 4.94 -20.00 -24.14
C ARG A 174 3.92 -20.96 -24.72
N ASP A 175 4.40 -22.10 -25.20
CA ASP A 175 3.62 -23.22 -25.71
C ASP A 175 3.48 -24.35 -24.67
N ARG A 176 4.29 -24.32 -23.61
CA ARG A 176 4.31 -25.29 -22.52
C ARG A 176 4.61 -24.65 -21.17
N LEU A 177 4.44 -25.44 -20.11
CA LEU A 177 5.00 -25.13 -18.80
C LEU A 177 6.54 -25.13 -18.87
N VAL A 178 7.14 -24.08 -18.32
CA VAL A 178 8.58 -23.89 -18.27
C VAL A 178 9.05 -24.15 -16.86
N ARG A 179 9.99 -25.10 -16.69
CA ARG A 179 10.53 -25.42 -15.38
C ARG A 179 11.43 -24.29 -14.89
N PHE A 180 11.45 -24.07 -13.58
CA PHE A 180 12.28 -23.01 -13.00
C PHE A 180 13.78 -23.21 -13.26
N ASP A 181 14.27 -24.44 -13.35
CA ASP A 181 15.68 -24.71 -13.69
C ASP A 181 16.04 -24.35 -15.15
N GLU A 182 15.05 -24.27 -16.03
CA GLU A 182 15.22 -23.74 -17.40
C GLU A 182 15.31 -22.22 -17.39
N VAL A 183 14.50 -21.56 -16.57
CA VAL A 183 14.54 -20.10 -16.34
C VAL A 183 15.92 -19.68 -15.83
N MET A 184 16.46 -20.42 -14.86
CA MET A 184 17.80 -20.15 -14.31
C MET A 184 18.94 -20.29 -15.32
N ARG A 185 18.72 -21.04 -16.42
CA ARG A 185 19.69 -21.16 -17.52
C ARG A 185 19.61 -20.02 -18.53
N GLY A 186 18.57 -19.18 -18.48
CA GLY A 186 18.48 -17.95 -19.27
C GLY A 186 17.91 -18.13 -20.68
N HIS A 187 18.35 -19.15 -21.43
CA HIS A 187 18.00 -19.26 -22.86
C HIS A 187 16.49 -19.26 -23.15
N VAL A 188 15.70 -19.90 -22.29
CA VAL A 188 14.24 -19.92 -22.45
C VAL A 188 13.60 -18.54 -22.27
N LEU A 189 14.20 -17.66 -21.45
CA LEU A 189 13.69 -16.31 -21.21
C LEU A 189 13.79 -15.45 -22.46
N ARG A 190 14.87 -15.59 -23.23
CA ARG A 190 15.01 -14.86 -24.50
C ARG A 190 13.86 -15.15 -25.45
N GLU A 191 13.49 -16.41 -25.59
CA GLU A 191 12.38 -16.82 -26.47
C GLU A 191 11.02 -16.38 -25.90
N MET A 192 10.83 -16.59 -24.58
CA MET A 192 9.59 -16.26 -23.88
C MET A 192 9.23 -14.77 -23.95
N TYR A 193 10.23 -13.89 -23.87
CA TYR A 193 10.02 -12.44 -23.85
C TYR A 193 10.42 -11.75 -25.17
N ARG A 194 10.62 -12.52 -26.24
CA ARG A 194 10.99 -11.98 -27.56
C ARG A 194 9.99 -10.93 -28.02
N GLY A 195 10.47 -9.74 -28.35
CA GLY A 195 9.64 -8.63 -28.84
C GLY A 195 8.88 -7.87 -27.74
N LYS A 196 9.07 -8.22 -26.46
CA LYS A 196 8.60 -7.42 -25.33
C LYS A 196 9.60 -6.29 -25.07
N ALA A 197 9.09 -5.08 -24.85
CA ALA A 197 9.91 -3.91 -24.60
C ALA A 197 10.73 -4.08 -23.30
N GLY A 198 12.05 -3.93 -23.44
CA GLY A 198 12.98 -3.92 -22.32
C GLY A 198 12.88 -2.64 -21.50
N ALA A 199 13.51 -2.65 -20.33
CA ALA A 199 13.61 -1.45 -19.52
C ALA A 199 14.69 -0.52 -20.12
N PRO A 200 14.41 0.77 -20.36
CA PRO A 200 15.40 1.72 -20.88
C PRO A 200 16.61 1.82 -19.95
N GLY A 201 17.81 1.85 -20.53
CA GLY A 201 19.07 2.02 -19.78
C GLY A 201 19.68 0.73 -19.21
N PHE A 202 19.14 -0.44 -19.56
CA PHE A 202 19.67 -1.74 -19.14
C PHE A 202 20.19 -2.58 -20.33
N GLY A 203 21.48 -2.93 -20.30
CA GLY A 203 22.09 -3.96 -21.17
C GLY A 203 21.77 -3.82 -22.67
N HIS A 204 21.39 -4.93 -23.29
CA HIS A 204 21.13 -5.17 -24.72
C HIS A 204 19.99 -4.34 -25.38
N GLY A 205 19.73 -3.10 -24.94
CA GLY A 205 18.73 -2.21 -25.52
C GLY A 205 17.29 -2.58 -25.11
N ASP A 206 16.32 -2.26 -25.96
CA ASP A 206 14.88 -2.36 -25.67
C ASP A 206 14.29 -3.78 -25.80
N ASP A 207 15.08 -4.86 -25.69
CA ASP A 207 14.60 -6.25 -25.74
C ASP A 207 14.66 -6.90 -24.34
N LEU A 208 13.50 -7.16 -23.75
CA LEU A 208 13.39 -7.69 -22.40
C LEU A 208 13.91 -9.13 -22.28
N GLY A 209 13.77 -9.94 -23.33
CA GLY A 209 14.22 -11.32 -23.33
C GLY A 209 15.74 -11.43 -23.23
N LEU A 210 16.47 -10.58 -23.95
CA LEU A 210 17.92 -10.48 -23.82
C LEU A 210 18.34 -10.00 -22.43
N GLN A 211 17.64 -9.01 -21.87
CA GLN A 211 17.93 -8.51 -20.53
C GLN A 211 17.73 -9.60 -19.45
N PHE A 212 16.66 -10.39 -19.55
CA PHE A 212 16.41 -11.49 -18.62
C PHE A 212 17.33 -12.70 -18.81
N GLU A 213 17.74 -13.01 -20.04
CA GLU A 213 18.78 -14.01 -20.29
C GLU A 213 20.11 -13.59 -19.64
N GLU A 214 20.53 -12.33 -19.82
CA GLU A 214 21.71 -11.77 -19.17
C GLU A 214 21.59 -11.83 -17.64
N ALA A 215 20.42 -11.48 -17.09
CA ALA A 215 20.16 -11.58 -15.65
C ALA A 215 20.35 -13.01 -15.14
N ALA A 216 19.91 -14.03 -15.87
CA ALA A 216 20.11 -15.43 -15.52
C ALA A 216 21.61 -15.79 -15.52
N GLN A 217 22.34 -15.42 -16.58
CA GLN A 217 23.78 -15.71 -16.72
C GLN A 217 24.63 -15.04 -15.62
N LEU A 218 24.21 -13.87 -15.16
CA LEU A 218 24.85 -13.15 -14.06
C LEU A 218 24.42 -13.63 -12.66
N GLY A 219 23.57 -14.65 -12.56
CA GLY A 219 23.04 -15.13 -11.27
C GLY A 219 22.13 -14.10 -10.57
N LYS A 220 21.51 -13.20 -11.34
CA LYS A 220 20.61 -12.13 -10.86
C LYS A 220 19.13 -12.54 -10.89
N ILE A 221 18.85 -13.84 -10.95
CA ILE A 221 17.52 -14.40 -10.73
C ILE A 221 17.55 -15.12 -9.38
N THR A 222 16.61 -14.77 -8.52
CA THR A 222 16.50 -15.36 -7.18
C THR A 222 15.17 -16.03 -6.99
N PHE A 223 15.19 -17.07 -6.15
CA PHE A 223 14.05 -17.89 -5.78
C PHE A 223 13.84 -17.76 -4.27
N THR A 224 12.82 -17.02 -3.87
CA THR A 224 12.62 -16.63 -2.46
C THR A 224 11.19 -16.88 -2.02
N ASP A 225 10.93 -16.72 -0.72
CA ASP A 225 9.58 -16.69 -0.13
C ASP A 225 8.74 -17.95 -0.44
N ILE A 226 9.39 -19.11 -0.39
CA ILE A 226 8.72 -20.41 -0.55
C ILE A 226 7.62 -20.53 0.49
N ASP A 227 6.37 -20.68 0.02
CA ASP A 227 5.14 -20.79 0.82
C ASP A 227 5.00 -19.71 1.90
N ARG A 228 5.56 -18.53 1.62
CA ARG A 228 5.56 -17.39 2.54
C ARG A 228 5.09 -16.13 1.84
N TYR A 229 4.30 -15.32 2.52
CA TYR A 229 3.92 -14.00 2.03
C TYR A 229 5.11 -13.02 2.13
N PRO A 230 5.65 -12.51 1.00
CA PRO A 230 6.92 -11.76 1.00
C PRO A 230 6.81 -10.34 1.59
N ALA A 231 5.60 -9.77 1.65
CA ALA A 231 5.37 -8.36 1.99
C ALA A 231 4.70 -8.13 3.35
N GLU A 232 4.82 -9.10 4.28
CA GLU A 232 4.10 -9.13 5.57
C GLU A 232 4.23 -7.83 6.38
N ARG A 233 5.46 -7.32 6.53
CA ARG A 233 5.73 -6.11 7.32
C ARG A 233 5.13 -4.86 6.67
N GLY A 234 5.29 -4.73 5.36
CA GLY A 234 4.72 -3.59 4.64
C GLY A 234 3.19 -3.62 4.67
N ALA A 235 2.58 -4.78 4.50
CA ALA A 235 1.12 -4.95 4.60
C ALA A 235 0.60 -4.60 5.99
N PHE A 236 1.34 -4.95 7.05
CA PHE A 236 1.02 -4.48 8.39
C PHE A 236 1.07 -2.95 8.50
N ILE A 237 2.12 -2.31 7.98
CA ILE A 237 2.23 -0.84 8.00
C ILE A 237 1.07 -0.20 7.22
N HIS A 238 0.72 -0.72 6.04
CA HIS A 238 -0.40 -0.19 5.26
C HIS A 238 -1.76 -0.35 5.97
N ARG A 239 -1.99 -1.49 6.63
CA ARG A 239 -3.18 -1.66 7.47
C ARG A 239 -3.20 -0.69 8.64
N LEU A 240 -2.06 -0.47 9.29
CA LEU A 240 -1.93 0.49 10.38
C LEU A 240 -2.17 1.93 9.91
N THR A 241 -1.56 2.34 8.80
CA THR A 241 -1.76 3.69 8.24
C THR A 241 -3.19 3.87 7.77
N GLY A 242 -3.81 2.85 7.15
CA GLY A 242 -5.21 2.88 6.76
C GLY A 242 -6.14 3.04 7.97
N TRP A 243 -5.90 2.28 9.04
CA TRP A 243 -6.65 2.43 10.29
C TRP A 243 -6.48 3.82 10.91
N LEU A 244 -5.23 4.32 10.99
CA LEU A 244 -4.93 5.66 11.49
C LEU A 244 -5.57 6.76 10.62
N SER A 245 -5.63 6.55 9.31
CA SER A 245 -6.26 7.47 8.36
C SER A 245 -7.75 7.64 8.61
N VAL A 246 -8.43 6.65 9.19
CA VAL A 246 -9.87 6.71 9.49
C VAL A 246 -10.14 7.05 10.95
N TYR A 247 -9.37 6.46 11.88
CA TYR A 247 -9.68 6.48 13.32
C TYR A 247 -8.62 7.15 14.19
N GLY A 248 -7.44 7.49 13.64
CA GLY A 248 -6.33 8.03 14.42
C GLY A 248 -6.67 9.32 15.18
N TRP A 249 -7.55 10.14 14.61
CA TRP A 249 -8.03 11.36 15.25
C TRP A 249 -8.89 11.10 16.50
N LEU A 250 -9.62 9.99 16.59
CA LEU A 250 -10.39 9.64 17.79
C LEU A 250 -9.47 9.32 18.97
N VAL A 251 -8.38 8.59 18.69
CA VAL A 251 -7.36 8.27 19.69
C VAL A 251 -6.68 9.55 20.18
N GLY A 252 -6.26 10.42 19.25
CA GLY A 252 -5.66 11.71 19.58
C GLY A 252 -6.59 12.59 20.44
N LEU A 253 -7.90 12.53 20.16
CA LEU A 253 -8.91 13.27 20.89
C LEU A 253 -9.08 12.73 22.31
N ALA A 254 -9.17 11.41 22.47
CA ALA A 254 -9.24 10.79 23.78
C ALA A 254 -8.02 11.12 24.66
N ILE A 255 -6.81 11.06 24.09
CA ILE A 255 -5.58 11.41 24.81
C ILE A 255 -5.58 12.89 25.20
N SER A 256 -6.00 13.77 24.27
CA SER A 256 -6.08 15.21 24.51
C SER A 256 -7.09 15.55 25.61
N LEU A 257 -8.29 14.95 25.60
CA LEU A 257 -9.31 15.12 26.63
C LEU A 257 -8.81 14.60 27.99
N PHE A 258 -8.19 13.41 28.02
CA PHE A 258 -7.60 12.87 29.25
C PHE A 258 -6.53 13.78 29.82
N ALA A 259 -5.62 14.29 28.97
CA ALA A 259 -4.56 15.22 29.39
C ALA A 259 -5.09 16.55 29.94
N VAL A 260 -6.26 17.00 29.45
CA VAL A 260 -6.96 18.19 29.97
C VAL A 260 -7.63 17.90 31.32
N VAL A 261 -8.29 16.74 31.47
CA VAL A 261 -9.03 16.36 32.68
C VAL A 261 -8.09 16.00 33.84
N VAL A 262 -7.03 15.24 33.58
CA VAL A 262 -6.11 14.71 34.61
C VAL A 262 -4.90 15.63 34.84
N GLY A 263 -4.69 16.60 33.95
CA GLY A 263 -3.60 17.57 34.10
C GLY A 263 -3.70 18.34 35.42
N PRO A 264 -2.55 18.67 36.08
CA PRO A 264 -2.58 19.39 37.34
C PRO A 264 -3.37 20.70 37.16
N PRO A 265 -4.21 21.10 38.13
CA PRO A 265 -5.08 22.28 38.06
C PRO A 265 -4.34 23.64 38.06
N SER A 266 -3.08 23.66 37.65
CA SER A 266 -2.11 24.75 37.86
C SER A 266 -2.43 26.05 37.11
N ARG A 267 -3.49 26.12 36.30
CA ARG A 267 -3.81 27.31 35.48
C ARG A 267 -4.94 28.19 36.00
N PHE A 268 -5.76 27.77 36.96
CA PHE A 268 -6.63 28.71 37.67
C PHE A 268 -5.88 29.54 38.72
N ALA A 269 -4.67 29.14 39.12
CA ALA A 269 -3.85 29.91 40.06
C ALA A 269 -3.20 31.15 39.43
N VAL A 270 -2.78 31.09 38.17
CA VAL A 270 -2.13 32.23 37.48
C VAL A 270 -3.16 33.29 37.09
N LEU A 271 -4.33 32.89 36.57
CA LEU A 271 -5.43 33.83 36.31
C LEU A 271 -5.98 34.44 37.60
N ARG A 272 -6.04 33.68 38.72
CA ARG A 272 -6.34 34.25 40.04
C ARG A 272 -5.29 35.24 40.53
N ARG A 273 -4.00 35.02 40.26
CA ARG A 273 -2.93 35.97 40.61
C ARG A 273 -2.98 37.26 39.78
N VAL A 274 -3.31 37.17 38.49
CA VAL A 274 -3.50 38.37 37.64
C VAL A 274 -4.77 39.13 38.05
N GLN A 275 -5.88 38.45 38.32
CA GLN A 275 -7.08 39.10 38.87
C GLN A 275 -6.87 39.71 40.26
N ALA A 276 -6.03 39.09 41.12
CA ALA A 276 -5.67 39.65 42.42
C ALA A 276 -4.76 40.89 42.27
N ALA A 277 -3.83 40.89 41.31
CA ALA A 277 -2.98 42.04 41.02
C ALA A 277 -3.78 43.25 40.49
N PHE A 278 -4.85 43.03 39.71
CA PHE A 278 -5.73 44.10 39.22
C PHE A 278 -6.74 44.63 40.26
N ARG A 279 -6.90 43.98 41.42
CA ARG A 279 -7.76 44.49 42.51
C ARG A 279 -7.05 45.49 43.44
N PHE A 280 -5.74 45.72 43.29
CA PHE A 280 -4.95 46.56 44.19
C PHE A 280 -4.69 48.00 43.72
N THR A 281 -5.26 48.42 42.59
CA THR A 281 -5.17 49.81 42.10
C THR A 281 -6.53 50.51 42.15
N ARG A 282 -7.13 50.60 43.35
CA ARG A 282 -8.10 51.68 43.63
C ARG A 282 -7.29 52.91 44.07
N PRO A 283 -7.30 54.03 43.33
CA PRO A 283 -6.64 55.25 43.76
C PRO A 283 -7.29 55.75 45.05
N GLY A 284 -6.47 55.90 46.10
CA GLY A 284 -6.88 56.52 47.35
C GLY A 284 -7.37 57.94 47.10
N ASN A 285 -8.60 58.22 47.50
CA ASN A 285 -9.22 59.53 47.45
C ASN A 285 -8.58 60.42 48.53
N ASN A 286 -7.44 61.04 48.21
CA ASN A 286 -6.79 62.02 49.08
C ASN A 286 -7.55 63.36 49.01
N ARG A 287 -8.55 63.53 49.87
CA ARG A 287 -9.13 64.83 50.23
C ARG A 287 -8.90 65.09 51.71
N SER A 288 -7.82 65.79 52.05
CA SER A 288 -7.76 66.71 53.22
C SER A 288 -6.39 67.34 53.37
N ALA A 289 -6.24 68.62 53.02
CA ALA A 289 -5.39 69.58 53.73
C ALA A 289 -5.53 70.97 53.10
N ALA A 290 -6.58 71.69 53.48
CA ALA A 290 -6.66 73.15 53.33
C ALA A 290 -7.17 73.72 54.67
N LYS A 291 -6.23 74.15 55.52
CA LYS A 291 -6.43 75.05 56.67
C LYS A 291 -5.14 75.87 56.78
N SER A 292 -5.17 77.10 56.27
CA SER A 292 -5.39 78.35 57.02
C SER A 292 -4.11 78.87 57.69
N PHE A 293 -3.50 79.89 57.07
CA PHE A 293 -2.68 80.87 57.78
C PHE A 293 -3.21 82.25 57.43
N ALA A 294 -3.70 82.94 58.45
CA ALA A 294 -4.02 84.35 58.50
C ALA A 294 -3.52 84.88 59.85
N ALA A 295 -3.06 86.14 59.84
CA ALA A 295 -2.35 86.91 60.86
C ALA A 295 -0.84 86.72 60.88
#